data_AF-W2Y8E4-F1
#
_entry.id   AF-W2Y8E4-F1
#
_cell.length_a   1.000
_cell.length_b   1.000
_cell.length_c   1.000
_cell.angle_alpha   90.00
_cell.angle_beta   90.00
_cell.angle_gamma   90.00
#
_symmetry.space_group_name_H-M   'P 1'
#
loop_
_entity.id
_entity.type
_entity.pdbx_description
1 polymer ?
#
loop_
_entity_poly.entity_id
_entity_poly.type
_entity_poly.pdbx_seq_one_letter_code
_entity_poly.pdbx_strand_id
1 'polypeptide(L)'
;MGAATTRLLRTTAINYDDDEERLAGFDTITKLVKSGKEKYKESKQLKSWLKDKQSADEVFGLLKLDDGVGNVLTKEKVKVWASYVSKFNKKYQNDRVYMIDMLVARYGDDGVSMMIEAAKRDPVAKKLADKLQTDQFRGWIRSEKSADDVFKILKLDDPANIANSNMNAWLKYLDVFNHRFRDKATNMLDTFTRVYGGEKELAKMLVAAQKVPATKLQAEELQAALFTKWFKNGWQTKDVMTQVLKLDKTNWAISPDAVILTHYNKFYKNQVIRNDIQ
;
A
#
# COMPACT_ATOMS: atom_id res chain seq x y z
N MET A 1 -51.99 6.23 17.03
CA MET A 1 -50.62 6.12 17.61
C MET A 1 -49.90 5.03 16.83
N GLY A 2 -49.09 5.43 15.84
CA GLY A 2 -48.38 4.49 14.96
C GLY A 2 -47.00 4.19 15.52
N ALA A 3 -46.74 2.93 15.85
CA ALA A 3 -45.44 2.46 16.31
C ALA A 3 -44.45 2.47 15.14
N ALA A 4 -43.36 3.23 15.29
CA ALA A 4 -42.23 3.21 14.37
C ALA A 4 -41.36 1.99 14.68
N THR A 5 -41.41 0.98 13.81
CA THR A 5 -40.48 -0.14 13.87
C THR A 5 -39.15 0.29 13.26
N THR A 6 -38.16 0.59 14.11
CA THR A 6 -36.78 0.85 13.68
C THR A 6 -36.18 -0.43 13.12
N ARG A 7 -36.03 -0.47 11.80
CA ARG A 7 -35.41 -1.54 11.03
C ARG A 7 -33.88 -1.48 11.19
N LEU A 8 -33.33 -2.19 12.17
CA LEU A 8 -31.90 -2.48 12.25
C LEU A 8 -31.54 -3.47 11.12
N LEU A 9 -30.76 -3.02 10.14
CA LEU A 9 -30.27 -3.89 9.07
C LEU A 9 -28.77 -3.70 8.80
N ARG A 10 -28.06 -4.84 8.97
CA ARG A 10 -26.83 -5.30 8.31
C ARG A 10 -25.48 -4.86 8.89
N THR A 11 -24.95 -5.70 9.78
CA THR A 11 -23.51 -5.79 10.08
C THR A 11 -22.92 -7.20 9.89
N THR A 12 -23.69 -8.21 9.44
CA THR A 12 -23.23 -9.62 9.42
C THR A 12 -22.92 -10.22 8.04
N ALA A 13 -23.36 -9.61 6.93
CA ALA A 13 -23.16 -10.19 5.59
C ALA A 13 -21.80 -9.83 4.95
N ILE A 14 -21.08 -8.84 5.47
CA ILE A 14 -19.86 -8.30 4.84
C ILE A 14 -18.66 -9.24 5.03
N ASN A 15 -18.66 -10.08 6.08
CA ASN A 15 -17.51 -10.91 6.43
C ASN A 15 -17.47 -12.25 5.68
N TYR A 16 -18.63 -12.86 5.39
CA TYR A 16 -18.69 -14.19 4.80
C TYR A 16 -18.24 -14.22 3.33
N ASP A 17 -18.73 -13.28 2.51
CA ASP A 17 -18.42 -13.25 1.07
C ASP A 17 -16.93 -12.96 0.81
N ASP A 18 -16.34 -12.02 1.56
CA ASP A 18 -14.93 -11.65 1.43
C ASP A 18 -14.00 -12.80 1.87
N ASP A 19 -14.34 -13.52 2.94
CA ASP A 19 -13.55 -14.65 3.44
C ASP A 19 -13.59 -15.85 2.47
N GLU A 20 -14.74 -16.14 1.86
CA GLU A 20 -14.82 -17.15 0.79
C GLU A 20 -14.01 -16.74 -0.45
N GLU A 21 -14.02 -15.46 -0.82
CA GLU A 21 -13.28 -14.96 -1.97
C GLU A 21 -11.75 -14.99 -1.74
N ARG A 22 -11.30 -14.76 -0.49
CA ARG A 22 -9.90 -14.97 -0.08
C ARG A 22 -9.49 -16.42 -0.33
N LEU A 23 -10.30 -17.38 0.12
CA LEU A 23 -10.05 -18.82 -0.02
C LEU A 23 -10.12 -19.30 -1.49
N ALA A 24 -11.12 -18.85 -2.24
CA ALA A 24 -11.34 -19.26 -3.63
C ALA A 24 -10.17 -18.87 -4.57
N GLY A 25 -9.54 -17.72 -4.33
CA GLY A 25 -8.37 -17.31 -5.10
C GLY A 25 -7.16 -18.23 -4.88
N PHE A 26 -6.95 -18.74 -3.66
CA PHE A 26 -5.89 -19.70 -3.38
C PHE A 26 -6.14 -21.08 -3.99
N ASP A 27 -7.39 -21.53 -4.01
CA ASP A 27 -7.78 -22.74 -4.72
C ASP A 27 -7.41 -22.71 -6.20
N THR A 28 -7.57 -21.55 -6.85
CA THR A 28 -7.18 -21.36 -8.24
C THR A 28 -5.66 -21.42 -8.42
N ILE A 29 -4.88 -20.85 -7.49
CA ILE A 29 -3.41 -20.94 -7.50
C ILE A 29 -2.96 -22.40 -7.33
N THR A 30 -3.54 -23.13 -6.38
CA THR A 30 -3.16 -24.53 -6.16
C THR A 30 -3.51 -25.43 -7.36
N LYS A 31 -4.60 -25.16 -8.08
CA LYS A 31 -4.95 -25.87 -9.32
C LYS A 31 -3.92 -25.65 -10.43
N LEU A 32 -3.37 -24.45 -10.57
CA LEU A 32 -2.34 -24.14 -11.57
C LEU A 32 -0.98 -24.73 -11.21
N VAL A 33 -0.65 -24.80 -9.92
CA VAL A 33 0.54 -25.54 -9.46
C VAL A 33 0.43 -27.03 -9.81
N LYS A 34 -0.79 -27.61 -9.81
CA LYS A 34 -1.02 -29.01 -10.21
C LYS A 34 -0.83 -29.28 -11.71
N SER A 35 -0.99 -28.27 -12.58
CA SER A 35 -0.86 -28.44 -14.04
C SER A 35 0.57 -28.27 -14.55
N GLY A 36 1.49 -27.76 -13.73
CA GLY A 36 2.93 -27.76 -14.04
C GLY A 36 3.52 -29.16 -13.87
N LYS A 37 4.33 -29.62 -14.83
CA LYS A 37 5.05 -30.90 -14.76
C LYS A 37 6.10 -30.85 -13.64
N GLU A 38 5.73 -31.00 -12.36
CA GLU A 38 6.60 -31.52 -11.28
C GLU A 38 5.94 -31.61 -9.88
N LYS A 39 5.99 -32.83 -9.32
CA LYS A 39 6.06 -33.26 -7.89
C LYS A 39 5.13 -32.73 -6.78
N TYR A 40 4.24 -31.76 -6.97
CA TYR A 40 3.33 -31.32 -5.88
C TYR A 40 2.05 -32.17 -5.71
N LYS A 41 2.08 -33.42 -6.18
CA LYS A 41 1.08 -34.43 -5.78
C LYS A 41 1.20 -34.62 -4.28
N GLU A 42 0.16 -34.25 -3.53
CA GLU A 42 -0.17 -34.74 -2.18
C GLU A 42 0.94 -35.56 -1.52
N SER A 43 2.02 -34.90 -1.11
CA SER A 43 3.12 -35.63 -0.50
C SER A 43 2.57 -36.34 0.73
N LYS A 44 3.03 -37.57 1.00
CA LYS A 44 2.66 -38.29 2.23
C LYS A 44 2.81 -37.37 3.46
N GLN A 45 3.80 -36.49 3.42
CA GLN A 45 4.04 -35.42 4.38
C GLN A 45 2.87 -34.43 4.52
N LEU A 46 2.36 -33.85 3.44
CA LEU A 46 1.22 -32.91 3.51
C LEU A 46 -0.04 -33.59 4.07
N LYS A 47 -0.27 -34.86 3.71
CA LYS A 47 -1.34 -35.68 4.28
C LYS A 47 -1.14 -35.94 5.77
N SER A 48 0.09 -36.21 6.21
CA SER A 48 0.42 -36.37 7.63
C SER A 48 0.13 -35.09 8.40
N TRP A 49 0.67 -33.96 7.97
CA TRP A 49 0.44 -32.66 8.62
C TRP A 49 -1.04 -32.29 8.73
N LEU A 50 -1.85 -32.64 7.72
CA LEU A 50 -3.31 -32.44 7.78
C LEU A 50 -4.02 -33.44 8.69
N LYS A 51 -3.53 -34.67 8.81
CA LYS A 51 -4.08 -35.69 9.73
C LYS A 51 -3.79 -35.30 11.18
N ASP A 52 -2.56 -34.85 11.42
CA ASP A 52 -2.07 -34.46 12.74
C ASP A 52 -2.57 -33.06 13.16
N LYS A 53 -3.34 -32.38 12.29
CA LYS A 53 -3.89 -31.03 12.47
C LYS A 53 -2.81 -30.03 12.91
N GLN A 54 -1.62 -30.12 12.30
CA GLN A 54 -0.57 -29.12 12.53
C GLN A 54 -1.08 -27.72 12.18
N SER A 55 -0.59 -26.70 12.87
CA SER A 55 -0.95 -25.33 12.52
C SER A 55 -0.24 -24.91 11.22
N ALA A 56 -0.80 -23.93 10.53
CA ALA A 56 -0.14 -23.38 9.35
C ALA A 56 1.21 -22.72 9.68
N ASP A 57 1.39 -22.18 10.89
CA ASP A 57 2.66 -21.61 11.34
C ASP A 57 3.71 -22.70 11.63
N GLU A 58 3.31 -23.82 12.25
CA GLU A 58 4.18 -24.99 12.42
C GLU A 58 4.68 -25.51 11.07
N VAL A 59 3.78 -25.64 10.08
CA VAL A 59 4.16 -26.08 8.74
C VAL A 59 5.06 -25.05 8.04
N PHE A 60 4.88 -23.75 8.30
CA PHE A 60 5.78 -22.70 7.79
C PHE A 60 7.22 -22.92 8.29
N GLY A 61 7.39 -23.16 9.60
CA GLY A 61 8.69 -23.48 10.21
C GLY A 61 9.27 -24.81 9.72
N LEU A 62 8.46 -25.87 9.60
CA LEU A 62 8.91 -27.17 9.07
C LEU A 62 9.39 -27.07 7.61
N LEU A 63 8.83 -26.15 6.84
CA LEU A 63 9.30 -25.85 5.49
C LEU A 63 10.56 -24.97 5.47
N LYS A 64 11.04 -24.50 6.63
CA LYS A 64 12.20 -23.60 6.75
C LYS A 64 12.00 -22.32 5.96
N LEU A 65 10.77 -21.79 6.01
CA LEU A 65 10.43 -20.56 5.32
C LEU A 65 10.93 -19.33 6.09
N ASP A 66 11.15 -19.49 7.39
CA ASP A 66 11.80 -18.58 8.34
C ASP A 66 13.35 -18.59 8.25
N ASP A 67 13.96 -19.66 7.73
CA ASP A 67 15.42 -19.73 7.57
C ASP A 67 15.90 -18.82 6.41
N GLY A 68 16.57 -17.71 6.73
CA GLY A 68 17.42 -16.95 5.80
C GLY A 68 17.01 -15.49 5.52
N VAL A 69 17.87 -14.79 4.78
CA VAL A 69 17.82 -13.33 4.51
C VAL A 69 17.01 -12.97 3.24
N GLY A 70 16.47 -13.97 2.53
CA GLY A 70 15.79 -13.80 1.24
C GLY A 70 14.26 -13.64 1.32
N ASN A 71 13.65 -13.15 0.24
CA ASN A 71 12.19 -13.05 0.12
C ASN A 71 11.52 -14.43 0.21
N VAL A 72 10.71 -14.67 1.25
CA VAL A 72 10.02 -15.95 1.45
C VAL A 72 9.05 -16.29 0.31
N LEU A 73 8.46 -15.28 -0.35
CA LEU A 73 7.47 -15.48 -1.40
C LEU A 73 8.07 -15.96 -2.74
N THR A 74 9.39 -15.85 -2.92
CA THR A 74 10.08 -16.41 -4.08
C THR A 74 10.61 -17.82 -3.84
N LYS A 75 10.59 -18.32 -2.59
CA LYS A 75 11.00 -19.69 -2.26
C LYS A 75 9.96 -20.68 -2.80
N GLU A 76 10.38 -21.74 -3.50
CA GLU A 76 9.45 -22.75 -4.04
C GLU A 76 8.53 -23.37 -2.97
N LYS A 77 9.06 -23.56 -1.76
CA LYS A 77 8.33 -24.15 -0.63
C LYS A 77 7.13 -23.33 -0.17
N VAL A 78 7.06 -22.03 -0.50
CA VAL A 78 5.87 -21.21 -0.18
C VAL A 78 4.62 -21.73 -0.90
N LYS A 79 4.78 -22.37 -2.07
CA LYS A 79 3.68 -23.02 -2.80
C LYS A 79 3.15 -24.25 -2.06
N VAL A 80 4.03 -24.98 -1.37
CA VAL A 80 3.64 -26.09 -0.48
C VAL A 80 2.83 -25.57 0.68
N TRP A 81 3.31 -24.50 1.31
CA TRP A 81 2.60 -23.85 2.42
C TRP A 81 1.22 -23.33 1.98
N ALA A 82 1.14 -22.66 0.84
CA ALA A 82 -0.14 -22.20 0.28
C ALA A 82 -1.13 -23.35 0.01
N SER A 83 -0.62 -24.46 -0.54
CA SER A 83 -1.41 -25.68 -0.76
C SER A 83 -1.88 -26.31 0.54
N TYR A 84 -1.03 -26.30 1.57
CA TYR A 84 -1.38 -26.76 2.90
C TYR A 84 -2.51 -25.92 3.51
N VAL A 85 -2.36 -24.59 3.54
CA VAL A 85 -3.36 -23.65 4.09
C VAL A 85 -4.72 -23.82 3.39
N SER A 86 -4.75 -23.88 2.05
CA SER A 86 -5.98 -24.12 1.29
C SER A 86 -6.67 -25.43 1.70
N LYS A 87 -5.92 -26.52 1.84
CA LYS A 87 -6.48 -27.82 2.26
C LYS A 87 -6.90 -27.84 3.72
N PHE A 88 -6.14 -27.18 4.60
CA PHE A 88 -6.46 -27.03 6.01
C PHE A 88 -7.81 -26.33 6.17
N ASN A 89 -7.99 -25.17 5.52
CA ASN A 89 -9.23 -24.39 5.60
C ASN A 89 -10.46 -25.10 5.03
N LYS A 90 -10.27 -25.99 4.04
CA LYS A 90 -11.34 -26.85 3.51
C LYS A 90 -11.77 -27.92 4.50
N LYS A 91 -10.79 -28.55 5.16
CA LYS A 91 -11.01 -29.66 6.09
C LYS A 91 -11.52 -29.17 7.44
N TYR A 92 -10.99 -28.05 7.93
CA TYR A 92 -11.26 -27.47 9.24
C TYR A 92 -11.90 -26.10 9.09
N GLN A 93 -13.16 -26.07 8.67
CA GLN A 93 -13.85 -24.83 8.28
C GLN A 93 -14.05 -23.83 9.43
N ASN A 94 -14.07 -24.32 10.67
CA ASN A 94 -14.18 -23.47 11.87
C ASN A 94 -12.82 -22.91 12.33
N ASP A 95 -11.70 -23.42 11.80
CA ASP A 95 -10.34 -23.07 12.21
C ASP A 95 -9.59 -22.35 11.07
N ARG A 96 -10.30 -21.69 10.16
CA ARG A 96 -9.71 -21.09 8.95
C ARG A 96 -8.61 -20.08 9.31
N VAL A 97 -7.51 -20.14 8.56
CA VAL A 97 -6.37 -19.21 8.67
C VAL A 97 -6.02 -18.59 7.33
N TYR A 98 -5.48 -17.38 7.32
CA TYR A 98 -5.13 -16.66 6.10
C TYR A 98 -3.63 -16.42 6.01
N MET A 99 -3.04 -16.75 4.86
CA MET A 99 -1.60 -16.57 4.65
C MET A 99 -1.14 -15.14 4.88
N ILE A 100 -1.88 -14.15 4.36
CA ILE A 100 -1.50 -12.75 4.53
C ILE A 100 -1.54 -12.32 5.99
N ASP A 101 -2.52 -12.78 6.78
CA ASP A 101 -2.64 -12.41 8.20
C ASP A 101 -1.45 -12.98 9.00
N MET A 102 -1.04 -14.22 8.70
CA MET A 102 0.16 -14.84 9.30
C MET A 102 1.46 -14.12 8.88
N LEU A 103 1.59 -13.73 7.62
CA LEU A 103 2.75 -12.98 7.15
C LEU A 103 2.83 -11.60 7.81
N VAL A 104 1.70 -10.88 7.93
CA VAL A 104 1.62 -9.57 8.57
C VAL A 104 1.97 -9.67 10.05
N ALA A 105 1.49 -10.71 10.74
CA ALA A 105 1.84 -10.96 12.15
C ALA A 105 3.36 -11.14 12.36
N ARG A 106 4.09 -11.65 11.36
CA ARG A 106 5.52 -11.94 11.46
C ARG A 106 6.41 -10.80 10.94
N TYR A 107 5.98 -10.09 9.90
CA TYR A 107 6.83 -9.11 9.20
C TYR A 107 6.29 -7.68 9.21
N GLY A 108 5.10 -7.45 9.78
CA GLY A 108 4.39 -6.17 9.72
C GLY A 108 3.79 -5.89 8.34
N ASP A 109 2.77 -5.03 8.28
CA ASP A 109 2.10 -4.67 7.02
C ASP A 109 3.07 -4.07 5.99
N ASP A 110 3.94 -3.14 6.42
CA ASP A 110 4.92 -2.48 5.55
C ASP A 110 5.94 -3.47 4.98
N GLY A 111 6.46 -4.37 5.83
CA GLY A 111 7.42 -5.40 5.43
C GLY A 111 6.79 -6.40 4.45
N VAL A 112 5.55 -6.82 4.71
CA VAL A 112 4.80 -7.71 3.81
C VAL A 112 4.50 -7.04 2.47
N SER A 113 4.08 -5.77 2.45
CA SER A 113 3.84 -5.06 1.19
C SER A 113 5.10 -4.94 0.34
N MET A 114 6.25 -4.62 0.95
CA MET A 114 7.53 -4.58 0.24
C MET A 114 7.90 -5.96 -0.33
N MET A 115 7.73 -7.00 0.48
CA MET A 115 7.99 -8.39 0.10
C MET A 115 7.12 -8.85 -1.06
N ILE A 116 5.84 -8.47 -1.07
CA ILE A 116 4.90 -8.73 -2.17
C ILE A 116 5.32 -7.98 -3.43
N GLU A 117 5.62 -6.68 -3.36
CA GLU A 117 6.06 -5.90 -4.51
C GLU A 117 7.37 -6.42 -5.11
N ALA A 118 8.29 -6.91 -4.27
CA ALA A 118 9.49 -7.60 -4.74
C ALA A 118 9.15 -8.92 -5.45
N ALA A 119 8.28 -9.75 -4.87
CA ALA A 119 7.88 -11.03 -5.45
C ALA A 119 7.10 -10.89 -6.77
N LYS A 120 6.42 -9.77 -7.00
CA LYS A 120 5.74 -9.47 -8.27
C LYS A 120 6.70 -9.34 -9.47
N ARG A 121 7.99 -9.09 -9.22
CA ARG A 121 9.03 -9.00 -10.26
C ARG A 121 9.53 -10.37 -10.72
N ASP A 122 9.28 -11.41 -9.94
CA ASP A 122 9.58 -12.78 -10.32
C ASP A 122 8.36 -13.39 -11.04
N PRO A 123 8.46 -13.76 -12.33
CA PRO A 123 7.36 -14.36 -13.08
C PRO A 123 6.74 -15.60 -12.40
N VAL A 124 7.56 -16.36 -11.66
CA VAL A 124 7.15 -17.59 -10.99
C VAL A 124 6.37 -17.30 -9.70
N ALA A 125 6.69 -16.22 -9.00
CA ALA A 125 6.05 -15.82 -7.75
C ALA A 125 4.89 -14.82 -7.95
N LYS A 126 4.87 -14.12 -9.08
CA LYS A 126 3.94 -13.02 -9.36
C LYS A 126 2.48 -13.35 -9.07
N LYS A 127 2.00 -14.52 -9.51
CA LYS A 127 0.59 -14.90 -9.31
C LYS A 127 0.22 -15.00 -7.83
N LEU A 128 1.09 -15.58 -7.01
CA LEU A 128 0.88 -15.67 -5.57
C LEU A 128 0.96 -14.28 -4.93
N ALA A 129 1.95 -13.48 -5.33
CA ALA A 129 2.13 -12.12 -4.83
C ALA A 129 0.91 -11.23 -5.14
N ASP A 130 0.36 -11.29 -6.36
CA ASP A 130 -0.85 -10.55 -6.73
C ASP A 130 -2.05 -10.95 -5.86
N LYS A 131 -2.21 -12.25 -5.57
CA LYS A 131 -3.30 -12.71 -4.70
C LYS A 131 -3.12 -12.23 -3.26
N LEU A 132 -1.90 -12.32 -2.73
CA LEU A 132 -1.57 -11.80 -1.40
C LEU A 132 -1.81 -10.29 -1.30
N GLN A 133 -1.48 -9.53 -2.36
CA GLN A 133 -1.76 -8.09 -2.42
C GLN A 133 -3.26 -7.82 -2.37
N THR A 134 -4.05 -8.55 -3.16
CA THR A 134 -5.52 -8.42 -3.12
C THR A 134 -6.06 -8.72 -1.72
N ASP A 135 -5.57 -9.77 -1.07
CA ASP A 135 -6.04 -10.13 0.28
C ASP A 135 -5.59 -9.10 1.34
N GLN A 136 -4.41 -8.49 1.16
CA GLN A 136 -3.94 -7.38 2.00
C GLN A 136 -4.87 -6.17 1.87
N PHE A 137 -5.20 -5.77 0.64
CA PHE A 137 -6.09 -4.63 0.39
C PHE A 137 -7.49 -4.88 0.94
N ARG A 138 -8.03 -6.10 0.76
CA ARG A 138 -9.31 -6.49 1.37
C ARG A 138 -9.27 -6.40 2.89
N GLY A 139 -8.19 -6.86 3.52
CA GLY A 139 -8.00 -6.73 4.96
C GLY A 139 -8.06 -5.27 5.44
N TRP A 140 -7.38 -4.37 4.75
CA TRP A 140 -7.42 -2.93 5.05
C TRP A 140 -8.80 -2.32 4.82
N ILE A 141 -9.47 -2.65 3.72
CA ILE A 141 -10.84 -2.17 3.43
C ILE A 141 -11.85 -2.66 4.48
N ARG A 142 -11.77 -3.95 4.87
CA ARG A 142 -12.62 -4.52 5.93
C ARG A 142 -12.39 -3.86 7.28
N SER A 143 -11.15 -3.43 7.52
CA SER A 143 -10.77 -2.69 8.73
C SER A 143 -11.00 -1.18 8.59
N GLU A 144 -11.77 -0.76 7.58
CA GLU A 144 -12.16 0.63 7.28
C GLU A 144 -10.97 1.60 7.18
N LYS A 145 -9.80 1.12 6.75
CA LYS A 145 -8.62 1.96 6.59
C LYS A 145 -8.84 2.94 5.44
N SER A 146 -8.52 4.20 5.67
CA SER A 146 -8.47 5.23 4.63
C SER A 146 -7.17 5.14 3.83
N ALA A 147 -7.09 5.86 2.70
CA ALA A 147 -5.83 6.03 1.99
C ALA A 147 -4.74 6.62 2.89
N ASP A 148 -5.08 7.56 3.77
CA ASP A 148 -4.14 8.20 4.71
C ASP A 148 -3.65 7.20 5.76
N ASP A 149 -4.53 6.32 6.26
CA ASP A 149 -4.16 5.27 7.22
C ASP A 149 -3.19 4.27 6.59
N VAL A 150 -3.51 3.80 5.38
CA VAL A 150 -2.63 2.85 4.68
C VAL A 150 -1.30 3.50 4.32
N PHE A 151 -1.27 4.80 4.01
CA PHE A 151 -0.02 5.53 3.78
C PHE A 151 0.92 5.44 4.99
N LYS A 152 0.38 5.64 6.20
CA LYS A 152 1.11 5.54 7.48
C LYS A 152 1.45 4.10 7.86
N ILE A 153 0.52 3.16 7.65
CA ILE A 153 0.79 1.71 7.84
C ILE A 153 1.99 1.27 7.02
N LEU A 154 2.14 1.81 5.81
CA LEU A 154 3.25 1.55 4.91
C LEU A 154 4.51 2.41 5.16
N LYS A 155 4.50 3.20 6.24
CA LYS A 155 5.58 4.08 6.69
C LYS A 155 6.01 5.13 5.66
N LEU A 156 5.09 5.55 4.79
CA LEU A 156 5.37 6.54 3.74
C LEU A 156 5.30 7.98 4.27
N ASP A 157 4.89 8.17 5.53
CA ASP A 157 4.95 9.41 6.30
C ASP A 157 6.37 9.76 6.78
N ASP A 158 7.30 8.81 6.68
CA ASP A 158 8.73 9.08 6.71
C ASP A 158 9.22 9.50 5.29
N PRO A 159 9.76 10.72 5.13
CA PRO A 159 10.30 11.20 3.86
C PRO A 159 11.35 10.28 3.22
N ALA A 160 12.10 9.54 4.02
CA ALA A 160 13.09 8.59 3.52
C ALA A 160 12.46 7.44 2.73
N ASN A 161 11.16 7.18 2.95
CA ASN A 161 10.45 6.04 2.40
C ASN A 161 9.66 6.32 1.11
N ILE A 162 9.64 7.56 0.62
CA ILE A 162 8.83 7.94 -0.54
C ILE A 162 9.31 7.29 -1.85
N ALA A 163 10.56 6.82 -1.90
CA ALA A 163 11.13 6.10 -3.04
C ALA A 163 10.95 4.56 -2.95
N ASN A 164 10.33 4.07 -1.88
CA ASN A 164 10.24 2.64 -1.59
C ASN A 164 9.17 1.97 -2.47
N SER A 165 9.26 0.65 -2.63
CA SER A 165 8.24 -0.12 -3.35
C SER A 165 6.84 -0.05 -2.71
N ASN A 166 6.76 0.30 -1.42
CA ASN A 166 5.49 0.57 -0.74
C ASN A 166 4.70 1.72 -1.37
N MET A 167 5.34 2.67 -2.04
CA MET A 167 4.63 3.71 -2.79
C MET A 167 3.75 3.10 -3.89
N ASN A 168 4.24 2.06 -4.59
CA ASN A 168 3.48 1.36 -5.62
C ASN A 168 2.29 0.58 -5.03
N ALA A 169 2.47 -0.03 -3.87
CA ALA A 169 1.40 -0.74 -3.17
C ALA A 169 0.31 0.26 -2.73
N TRP A 170 0.72 1.40 -2.17
CA TRP A 170 -0.19 2.45 -1.74
C TRP A 170 -0.97 3.08 -2.91
N LEU A 171 -0.31 3.39 -4.03
CA LEU A 171 -0.99 3.92 -5.23
C LEU A 171 -2.09 2.98 -5.74
N LYS A 172 -1.81 1.67 -5.81
CA LYS A 172 -2.83 0.67 -6.18
C LYS A 172 -3.96 0.60 -5.16
N TYR A 173 -3.63 0.70 -3.88
CA TYR A 173 -4.64 0.74 -2.83
C TYR A 173 -5.52 1.99 -2.96
N LEU A 174 -4.94 3.16 -3.23
CA LEU A 174 -5.65 4.40 -3.48
C LEU A 174 -6.67 4.25 -4.63
N ASP A 175 -6.29 3.60 -5.72
CA ASP A 175 -7.20 3.32 -6.84
C ASP A 175 -8.38 2.43 -6.40
N VAL A 176 -8.11 1.35 -5.66
CA VAL A 176 -9.14 0.45 -5.11
C VAL A 176 -10.06 1.18 -4.14
N PHE A 177 -9.48 1.99 -3.24
CA PHE A 177 -10.20 2.78 -2.25
C PHE A 177 -11.13 3.79 -2.93
N ASN A 178 -10.61 4.57 -3.89
CA ASN A 178 -11.40 5.57 -4.63
C ASN A 178 -12.52 4.92 -5.45
N HIS A 179 -12.28 3.74 -6.02
CA HIS A 179 -13.31 3.01 -6.75
C HIS A 179 -14.45 2.55 -5.84
N ARG A 180 -14.11 2.03 -4.64
CA ARG A 180 -15.07 1.49 -3.68
C ARG A 180 -15.80 2.59 -2.89
N PHE A 181 -15.11 3.67 -2.53
CA PHE A 181 -15.61 4.77 -1.70
C PHE A 181 -15.55 6.09 -2.46
N ARG A 182 -16.36 6.23 -3.51
CA ARG A 182 -16.33 7.40 -4.41
C ARG A 182 -16.61 8.72 -3.69
N ASP A 183 -17.43 8.70 -2.64
CA ASP A 183 -17.76 9.84 -1.78
C ASP A 183 -16.57 10.30 -0.92
N LYS A 184 -15.61 9.42 -0.67
CA LYS A 184 -14.40 9.69 0.10
C LYS A 184 -13.14 9.73 -0.76
N ALA A 185 -13.29 9.76 -2.09
CA ALA A 185 -12.18 9.68 -3.00
C ALA A 185 -11.16 10.81 -2.75
N THR A 186 -9.88 10.47 -2.80
CA THR A 186 -8.77 11.40 -2.65
C THR A 186 -7.74 11.19 -3.75
N ASN A 187 -6.73 12.04 -3.85
CA ASN A 187 -5.61 11.85 -4.76
C ASN A 187 -4.28 11.82 -4.00
N MET A 188 -3.20 11.58 -4.73
CA MET A 188 -1.85 11.52 -4.19
C MET A 188 -1.48 12.81 -3.45
N LEU A 189 -1.58 13.95 -4.12
CA LEU A 189 -1.14 15.23 -3.58
C LEU A 189 -1.91 15.64 -2.32
N ASP A 190 -3.23 15.44 -2.30
CA ASP A 190 -4.05 15.79 -1.13
C ASP A 190 -3.78 14.86 0.06
N THR A 191 -3.52 13.57 -0.20
CA THR A 191 -3.13 12.63 0.87
C THR A 191 -1.78 13.02 1.48
N PHE A 192 -0.77 13.27 0.64
CA PHE A 192 0.52 13.77 1.11
C PHE A 192 0.37 15.07 1.90
N THR A 193 -0.46 16.00 1.39
CA THR A 193 -0.71 17.28 2.07
C THR A 193 -1.29 17.05 3.47
N ARG A 194 -2.29 16.17 3.63
CA ARG A 194 -2.88 15.88 4.94
C ARG A 194 -1.91 15.16 5.87
N VAL A 195 -1.24 14.12 5.38
CA VAL A 195 -0.36 13.28 6.21
C VAL A 195 0.86 14.06 6.71
N TYR A 196 1.47 14.88 5.86
CA TYR A 196 2.64 15.68 6.22
C TYR A 196 2.32 16.98 6.99
N GLY A 197 1.05 17.28 7.25
CA GLY A 197 0.66 18.43 8.08
C GLY A 197 0.44 19.74 7.32
N GLY A 198 0.13 19.67 6.02
CA GLY A 198 -0.23 20.80 5.17
C GLY A 198 0.80 21.08 4.07
N GLU A 199 0.45 21.99 3.16
CA GLU A 199 1.27 22.27 1.97
C GLU A 199 2.65 22.86 2.30
N LYS A 200 2.75 23.62 3.41
CA LYS A 200 4.03 24.15 3.91
C LYS A 200 4.98 23.03 4.31
N GLU A 201 4.52 22.11 5.17
CA GLU A 201 5.34 21.02 5.68
C GLU A 201 5.65 20.00 4.59
N LEU A 202 4.70 19.74 3.68
CA LEU A 202 4.95 18.96 2.47
C LEU A 202 6.05 19.59 1.60
N ALA A 203 5.98 20.89 1.32
CA ALA A 203 7.00 21.56 0.51
C ALA A 203 8.40 21.51 1.15
N LYS A 204 8.49 21.71 2.48
CA LYS A 204 9.74 21.57 3.25
C LYS A 204 10.30 20.16 3.15
N MET A 205 9.46 19.15 3.35
CA MET A 205 9.80 17.75 3.22
C MET A 205 10.39 17.44 1.84
N LEU A 206 9.72 17.90 0.77
CA LEU A 206 10.16 17.66 -0.60
C LEU A 206 11.51 18.33 -0.90
N VAL A 207 11.75 19.54 -0.39
CA VAL A 207 13.07 20.19 -0.50
C VAL A 207 14.16 19.38 0.20
N ALA A 208 13.87 18.78 1.36
CA ALA A 208 14.83 17.92 2.05
C ALA A 208 15.08 16.61 1.26
N ALA A 209 14.02 15.96 0.78
CA ALA A 209 14.10 14.73 0.00
C ALA A 209 14.83 14.92 -1.35
N GLN A 210 14.82 16.12 -1.93
CA GLN A 210 15.61 16.45 -3.12
C GLN A 210 17.13 16.42 -2.89
N LYS A 211 17.58 16.55 -1.64
CA LYS A 211 19.01 16.51 -1.29
C LYS A 211 19.55 15.07 -1.20
N VAL A 212 18.67 14.08 -1.13
CA VAL A 212 19.03 12.67 -1.04
C VAL A 212 18.91 12.03 -2.43
N PRO A 213 19.98 11.47 -3.01
CA PRO A 213 19.96 10.92 -4.37
C PRO A 213 18.86 9.89 -4.61
N ALA A 214 18.56 9.04 -3.61
CA ALA A 214 17.58 7.97 -3.72
C ALA A 214 16.12 8.47 -3.84
N THR A 215 15.81 9.64 -3.30
CA THR A 215 14.44 10.22 -3.27
C THR A 215 14.29 11.43 -4.18
N LYS A 216 15.38 11.90 -4.77
CA LYS A 216 15.43 13.18 -5.49
C LYS A 216 14.40 13.27 -6.61
N LEU A 217 14.36 12.26 -7.49
CA LEU A 217 13.47 12.28 -8.65
C LEU A 217 11.99 12.38 -8.24
N GLN A 218 11.55 11.51 -7.32
CA GLN A 218 10.18 11.50 -6.82
C GLN A 218 9.84 12.80 -6.10
N ALA A 219 10.79 13.36 -5.35
CA ALA A 219 10.61 14.62 -4.64
C ALA A 219 10.50 15.83 -5.61
N GLU A 220 11.23 15.81 -6.73
CA GLU A 220 11.10 16.82 -7.80
C GLU A 220 9.74 16.72 -8.50
N GLU A 221 9.29 15.51 -8.84
CA GLU A 221 7.98 15.26 -9.47
C GLU A 221 6.81 15.70 -8.58
N LEU A 222 6.84 15.33 -7.29
CA LEU A 222 5.81 15.74 -6.33
C LEU A 222 5.85 17.25 -6.06
N GLN A 223 7.03 17.86 -6.02
CA GLN A 223 7.14 19.31 -5.86
C GLN A 223 6.58 20.05 -7.09
N ALA A 224 6.85 19.55 -8.30
CA ALA A 224 6.28 20.12 -9.53
C ALA A 224 4.74 20.01 -9.54
N ALA A 225 4.17 18.90 -9.04
CA ALA A 225 2.72 18.76 -8.90
C ALA A 225 2.14 19.77 -7.90
N LEU A 226 2.77 19.93 -6.73
CA LEU A 226 2.37 20.93 -5.73
C LEU A 226 2.44 22.36 -6.29
N PHE A 227 3.52 22.70 -7.00
CA PHE A 227 3.68 24.01 -7.62
C PHE A 227 2.67 24.24 -8.76
N THR A 228 2.34 23.20 -9.52
CA THR A 228 1.29 23.24 -10.53
C THR A 228 -0.06 23.56 -9.90
N LYS A 229 -0.39 22.97 -8.74
CA LYS A 229 -1.61 23.29 -7.97
C LYS A 229 -1.63 24.76 -7.57
N TRP A 230 -0.55 25.29 -6.98
CA TRP A 230 -0.46 26.70 -6.61
C TRP A 230 -0.61 27.62 -7.83
N PHE A 231 0.08 27.31 -8.93
CA PHE A 231 -0.01 28.09 -10.16
C PHE A 231 -1.42 28.09 -10.76
N LYS A 232 -2.09 26.93 -10.82
CA LYS A 232 -3.48 26.82 -11.30
C LYS A 232 -4.48 27.55 -10.42
N ASN A 233 -4.17 27.73 -9.13
CA ASN A 233 -4.95 28.58 -8.22
C ASN A 233 -4.67 30.08 -8.42
N GLY A 234 -3.85 30.47 -9.41
CA GLY A 234 -3.50 31.85 -9.71
C GLY A 234 -2.52 32.47 -8.72
N TRP A 235 -1.86 31.66 -7.88
CA TRP A 235 -0.95 32.18 -6.87
C TRP A 235 0.37 32.61 -7.51
N GLN A 236 0.78 33.84 -7.22
CA GLN A 236 2.12 34.31 -7.53
C GLN A 236 3.08 33.94 -6.38
N THR A 237 4.37 34.17 -6.57
CA THR A 237 5.38 33.89 -5.52
C THR A 237 5.06 34.63 -4.21
N LYS A 238 4.52 35.85 -4.29
CA LYS A 238 4.09 36.62 -3.11
C LYS A 238 2.92 35.95 -2.38
N ASP A 239 1.97 35.36 -3.10
CA ASP A 239 0.83 34.68 -2.50
C ASP A 239 1.27 33.38 -1.82
N VAL A 240 2.19 32.62 -2.42
CA VAL A 240 2.77 31.43 -1.76
C VAL A 240 3.52 31.82 -0.48
N MET A 241 4.28 32.91 -0.51
CA MET A 241 4.99 33.44 0.65
C MET A 241 4.04 33.73 1.82
N THR A 242 2.94 34.43 1.57
CA THR A 242 2.02 34.86 2.64
C THR A 242 1.00 33.78 3.01
N GLN A 243 0.41 33.10 2.02
CA GLN A 243 -0.70 32.17 2.23
C GLN A 243 -0.24 30.78 2.65
N VAL A 244 0.88 30.28 2.10
CA VAL A 244 1.39 28.93 2.40
C VAL A 244 2.46 29.00 3.48
N LEU A 245 3.54 29.75 3.24
CA LEU A 245 4.69 29.75 4.14
C LEU A 245 4.48 30.60 5.41
N LYS A 246 3.45 31.46 5.40
CA LYS A 246 3.12 32.43 6.46
C LYS A 246 4.29 33.39 6.73
N LEU A 247 4.97 33.83 5.68
CA LEU A 247 6.09 34.77 5.69
C LEU A 247 5.67 36.14 5.15
N ASP A 248 6.44 37.17 5.49
CA ASP A 248 6.26 38.55 5.05
C ASP A 248 7.60 39.21 4.66
N LYS A 249 7.54 40.49 4.24
CA LYS A 249 8.71 41.24 3.77
C LYS A 249 9.85 41.37 4.79
N THR A 250 9.56 41.24 6.07
CA THR A 250 10.52 41.43 7.17
C THR A 250 11.22 40.14 7.57
N ASN A 251 10.57 38.98 7.40
CA ASN A 251 11.08 37.70 7.87
C ASN A 251 11.41 36.69 6.76
N TRP A 252 10.97 36.92 5.51
CA TRP A 252 11.16 35.92 4.45
C TRP A 252 12.64 35.64 4.19
N ALA A 253 13.50 36.66 4.17
CA ALA A 253 14.90 36.53 3.77
C ALA A 253 15.75 35.71 4.76
N ILE A 254 15.36 35.66 6.03
CA ILE A 254 16.04 34.90 7.09
C ILE A 254 15.40 33.54 7.35
N SER A 255 14.26 33.25 6.72
CA SER A 255 13.55 31.99 6.92
C SER A 255 14.24 30.85 6.19
N PRO A 256 14.47 29.68 6.83
CA PRO A 256 14.97 28.50 6.15
C PRO A 256 14.00 28.00 5.05
N ASP A 257 12.71 28.34 5.15
CA ASP A 257 11.68 27.95 4.18
C ASP A 257 11.74 28.80 2.89
N ALA A 258 12.53 29.89 2.86
CA ALA A 258 12.62 30.81 1.72
C ALA A 258 13.10 30.12 0.43
N VAL A 259 13.86 29.03 0.54
CA VAL A 259 14.29 28.21 -0.59
C VAL A 259 13.11 27.70 -1.43
N ILE A 260 11.96 27.43 -0.80
CA ILE A 260 10.73 27.01 -1.48
C ILE A 260 10.24 28.12 -2.41
N LEU A 261 10.36 29.40 -2.01
CA LEU A 261 10.00 30.54 -2.86
C LEU A 261 10.93 30.67 -4.05
N THR A 262 12.23 30.43 -3.86
CA THR A 262 13.20 30.42 -4.96
C THR A 262 12.83 29.35 -6.00
N HIS A 263 12.52 28.14 -5.53
CA HIS A 263 12.11 27.03 -6.40
C HIS A 263 10.78 27.35 -7.12
N TYR A 264 9.79 27.86 -6.39
CA TYR A 264 8.49 28.20 -6.95
C TYR A 264 8.57 29.34 -7.96
N ASN A 265 9.33 30.41 -7.68
CA ASN A 265 9.51 31.52 -8.62
C ASN A 265 10.16 31.07 -9.94
N LYS A 266 11.14 30.16 -9.85
CA LYS A 266 11.74 29.55 -11.06
C LYS A 266 10.70 28.75 -11.85
N PHE A 267 9.90 27.92 -11.17
CA PHE A 267 8.80 27.20 -11.81
C PHE A 267 7.78 28.15 -12.45
N TYR A 268 7.32 29.16 -11.71
CA TYR A 268 6.31 30.13 -12.13
C TYR A 268 6.74 30.86 -13.41
N LYS A 269 7.97 31.42 -13.44
CA LYS A 269 8.51 32.10 -14.62
C LYS A 269 8.52 31.20 -15.86
N ASN A 270 8.93 29.94 -15.69
CA ASN A 270 8.94 28.98 -16.79
C ASN A 270 7.53 28.66 -17.32
N GLN A 271 6.52 28.61 -16.45
CA GLN A 271 5.13 28.36 -16.87
C GLN A 271 4.51 29.57 -17.58
N VAL A 272 4.75 30.79 -17.08
CA VAL A 272 4.29 32.02 -17.75
C VAL A 272 4.85 32.11 -19.17
N ILE A 273 6.16 31.92 -19.33
CA ILE A 273 6.81 31.95 -20.66
C ILE A 273 6.21 30.91 -21.62
N ARG A 274 5.88 29.70 -21.14
CA ARG A 274 5.26 28.65 -21.98
C ARG A 274 3.85 29.03 -22.44
N ASN A 275 3.07 29.66 -21.57
CA ASN A 275 1.72 30.10 -21.90
C ASN A 275 1.70 31.30 -22.86
N ASP A 276 2.74 32.14 -22.84
CA ASP A 276 2.86 33.29 -23.74
C ASP A 276 3.30 32.92 -25.18
N ILE A 277 3.76 31.68 -25.41
CA ILE A 277 4.27 31.18 -26.71
C ILE A 277 3.23 30.31 -27.46
N GLN A 278 2.13 29.92 -26.80
CA GLN A 278 1.02 29.14 -27.40
C GLN A 278 -0.12 30.05 -27.87
#